data_AF-A0A1W9GER1-F1
#
_entry.id   AF-A0A1W9GER1-F1
#
_cell.length_a   1.000
_cell.length_b   1.000
_cell.length_c   1.000
_cell.angle_alpha   90.00
_cell.angle_beta   90.00
_cell.angle_gamma   90.00
#
_symmetry.space_group_name_H-M   'P 1'
#
loop_
_entity.id
_entity.type
_entity.pdbx_description
1 polymer ?
#
loop_
_entity_poly.entity_id
_entity_poly.type
_entity_poly.pdbx_seq_one_letter_code
_entity_poly.pdbx_strand_id
1 'polypeptide(L)' 'MNAPRPDWNAPKYILSQDQGKWRGYLEGYPDSSVQGESFDEVQFKLWQFYRNLLTGKPSNLRKIA' A
#
# COMPACT_ATOMS: atom_id res chain seq x y z
N MET A 1 11.08 31.05 9.80
CA MET A 1 11.06 29.68 10.36
C MET A 1 9.85 28.97 9.75
N ASN A 2 10.04 28.16 8.72
CA ASN A 2 8.95 27.35 8.16
C ASN A 2 9.12 25.95 8.76
N ALA A 3 8.26 25.57 9.71
CA ALA A 3 8.16 24.18 10.11
C ALA A 3 7.63 23.39 8.91
N PRO A 4 8.28 22.30 8.45
CA PRO A 4 7.64 21.41 7.51
C PRO A 4 6.40 20.87 8.21
N ARG A 5 5.21 21.20 7.69
CA ARG A 5 3.99 20.54 8.15
C ARG A 5 4.18 19.07 7.81
N PRO A 6 4.03 18.14 8.74
CA PRO A 6 3.94 16.75 8.36
C PRO A 6 2.55 16.61 7.74
N ASP A 7 2.47 16.69 6.41
CA ASP A 7 1.28 16.30 5.68
C ASP A 7 1.05 14.81 5.96
N TRP A 8 0.32 14.54 7.04
CA TRP A 8 -0.11 13.22 7.49
C TRP A 8 -1.23 12.68 6.60
N ASN A 9 -1.25 13.05 5.32
CA ASN A 9 -2.07 12.40 4.32
C ASN A 9 -1.51 11.00 4.00
N ALA A 10 -1.13 10.28 5.06
CA ALA A 10 -0.88 8.86 5.04
C ALA A 10 -2.14 8.23 4.47
N PRO A 11 -2.08 7.70 3.24
CA PRO A 11 -3.23 7.11 2.60
C PRO A 11 -3.73 5.99 3.50
N LYS A 12 -5.03 6.02 3.81
CA LYS A 12 -5.65 5.02 4.66
C LYS A 12 -5.58 3.66 3.97
N TYR A 13 -5.17 2.64 4.71
CA TYR A 13 -5.21 1.27 4.21
C TYR A 13 -6.56 0.68 4.55
N ILE A 14 -7.28 0.25 3.52
CA ILE A 14 -8.51 -0.50 3.68
C ILE A 14 -8.20 -1.96 3.45
N LEU A 15 -8.34 -2.76 4.50
CA LEU A 15 -8.21 -4.21 4.46
C LEU A 15 -9.60 -4.82 4.63
N SER A 16 -9.93 -5.77 3.77
CA SER A 16 -11.20 -6.48 3.77
C SER A 16 -10.95 -7.95 3.50
N GLN A 17 -11.69 -8.82 4.17
CA GLN A 17 -11.65 -10.26 3.92
C GLN A 17 -12.91 -10.67 3.17
N ASP A 18 -12.74 -11.38 2.06
CA ASP A 18 -13.83 -11.92 1.25
C ASP A 18 -13.56 -13.39 0.91
N GLN A 19 -14.52 -14.27 1.25
CA GLN A 19 -14.45 -15.72 1.01
C GLN A 19 -13.13 -16.38 1.43
N GLY A 20 -12.57 -15.98 2.58
CA GLY A 20 -11.30 -16.51 3.08
C GLY A 20 -10.04 -15.92 2.42
N LYS A 21 -10.19 -15.02 1.45
CA LYS A 21 -9.10 -14.26 0.85
C LYS A 21 -9.04 -12.88 1.46
N TRP A 22 -7.84 -12.40 1.70
CA TRP A 22 -7.59 -11.04 2.13
C TRP A 22 -7.40 -10.13 0.92
N ARG A 23 -7.92 -8.90 1.04
CA ARG A 23 -7.74 -7.86 0.04
C ARG A 23 -7.44 -6.54 0.75
N GLY A 24 -6.45 -5.81 0.25
CA GLY A 24 -6.00 -4.55 0.81
C GLY A 24 -5.88 -3.51 -0.28
N TYR A 25 -6.36 -2.30 -0.08
CA TYR A 25 -6.18 -1.20 -1.03
C TYR A 25 -6.00 0.13 -0.31
N LEU A 26 -5.46 1.11 -1.02
CA LEU A 26 -5.28 2.47 -0.51
C LEU A 26 -6.58 3.26 -0.74
N GLU A 27 -7.09 3.90 0.31
CA GLU A 27 -8.23 4.81 0.24
C GLU A 27 -7.88 5.96 -0.72
N GLY A 28 -8.64 6.08 -1.81
CA GLY A 28 -8.35 7.00 -2.93
C GLY A 28 -7.70 6.34 -4.16
N TYR A 29 -7.24 5.09 -4.07
CA TYR A 29 -6.64 4.33 -5.17
C TYR A 29 -7.18 2.88 -5.21
N PRO A 30 -8.42 2.67 -5.68
CA PRO A 30 -8.98 1.33 -5.83
C PRO A 30 -8.18 0.46 -6.81
N ASP A 31 -7.46 1.06 -7.75
CA ASP A 31 -6.55 0.40 -8.68
C ASP A 31 -5.30 -0.18 -8.02
N SER A 32 -4.88 0.33 -6.86
CA SER A 32 -3.80 -0.23 -6.04
C SER A 32 -4.34 -1.21 -5.00
N SER A 33 -5.12 -2.19 -5.46
CA SER A 33 -5.59 -3.30 -4.61
C SER A 33 -4.68 -4.52 -4.72
N VAL A 34 -4.29 -5.05 -3.56
CA VAL A 34 -3.53 -6.29 -3.40
C VAL A 34 -4.44 -7.36 -2.81
N GLN A 35 -4.28 -8.60 -3.25
CA GLN A 35 -5.01 -9.75 -2.74
C GLN A 35 -4.02 -10.84 -2.33
N GLY A 36 -4.42 -11.64 -1.35
CA GLY A 36 -3.65 -12.77 -0.84
C GLY A 36 -4.54 -13.72 -0.06
N GLU A 37 -4.02 -14.91 0.22
CA GLU A 37 -4.73 -15.91 1.02
C GLU A 37 -4.65 -15.60 2.52
N SER A 38 -3.73 -14.72 2.93
CA SER A 38 -3.49 -14.35 4.32
C SER A 38 -3.30 -12.85 4.49
N PHE A 39 -3.71 -12.36 5.67
CA PHE A 39 -3.56 -10.95 6.05
C PHE A 39 -2.11 -10.50 5.95
N ASP A 40 -1.18 -11.32 6.44
CA ASP A 40 0.26 -11.01 6.45
C ASP A 40 0.80 -10.77 5.04
N GLU A 41 0.38 -11.59 4.08
CA GLU A 41 0.80 -11.45 2.68
C GLU A 41 0.26 -10.16 2.05
N VAL A 42 -1.01 -9.84 2.31
CA VAL A 42 -1.65 -8.61 1.82
C VAL A 42 -1.05 -7.38 2.47
N GLN A 43 -0.83 -7.41 3.78
CA GLN A 43 -0.19 -6.34 4.54
C GLN A 43 1.25 -6.12 4.07
N PHE A 44 2.02 -7.18 3.86
CA PHE A 44 3.40 -7.10 3.38
C PHE A 44 3.49 -6.48 1.99
N LYS A 45 2.65 -6.94 1.05
CA LYS A 45 2.56 -6.38 -0.31
C LYS A 45 2.17 -4.90 -0.28
N LEU A 46 1.17 -4.54 0.52
CA LEU A 46 0.69 -3.16 0.67
C LEU A 46 1.75 -2.25 1.31
N TRP A 47 2.44 -2.75 2.33
CA TRP A 47 3.52 -2.03 3.00
C TRP A 47 4.73 -1.81 2.09
N GLN A 48 5.14 -2.82 1.32
CA GLN A 48 6.17 -2.68 0.29
C GLN A 48 5.80 -1.62 -0.75
N PHE A 49 4.55 -1.64 -1.22
CA PHE A 49 4.04 -0.68 -2.18
C PHE A 49 4.06 0.76 -1.63
N TYR A 50 3.58 0.95 -0.40
CA TYR A 50 3.62 2.24 0.26
C TYR A 50 5.04 2.75 0.50
N ARG A 51 5.94 1.88 0.95
CA ARG A 51 7.34 2.24 1.19
C ARG A 51 8.02 2.69 -0.11
N ASN A 52 7.65 2.10 -1.24
CA ASN A 52 8.11 2.50 -2.56
C ASN A 52 7.55 3.87 -2.99
N LEU A 53 6.24 4.09 -2.77
CA LEU A 53 5.58 5.39 -2.96
C LEU A 53 6.22 6.52 -2.14
N LEU A 54 6.44 6.29 -0.84
CA LEU A 54 7.03 7.28 0.07
C LEU A 54 8.49 7.61 -0.21
N THR A 55 9.26 6.64 -0.71
CA THR A 55 10.70 6.83 -0.91
C THR A 55 11.04 7.53 -2.22
N GLY A 56 10.04 7.87 -3.05
CA GLY A 56 10.21 8.76 -4.22
C GLY A 56 11.24 8.29 -5.23
N LYS A 57 11.61 7.00 -5.25
CA LYS A 57 12.53 6.42 -6.24
C LYS A 57 11.73 5.73 -7.33
N PRO A 58 11.58 6.31 -8.54
CA PRO A 58 10.90 5.67 -9.66
C PRO A 58 11.79 4.59 -10.33
N SER A 59 12.48 3.76 -9.56
CA SER A 59 13.49 2.86 -10.11
C SER A 59 13.73 1.66 -9.19
N ASN A 60 12.74 0.76 -9.15
CA ASN A 60 12.94 -0.70 -9.23
C ASN A 60 11.67 -1.49 -8.90
N LEU A 61 10.50 -1.07 -9.42
CA LEU A 61 9.43 -2.04 -9.69
C LEU A 61 9.92 -2.97 -10.82
N ARG A 62 10.84 -3.88 -10.46
CA ARG A 62 10.99 -5.14 -11.15
C ARG A 62 9.68 -5.87 -10.93
N LYS A 63 8.82 -5.77 -11.93
CA LYS A 63 7.66 -6.63 -12.12
C LYS A 63 8.18 -8.06 -11.98
N ILE A 64 7.84 -8.72 -10.88
CA ILE A 64 8.05 -10.17 -10.77
C ILE A 64 7.13 -10.80 -11.82
N ALA A 65 7.75 -11.45 -12.81
CA ALA A 65 7.12 -12.39 -13.72
C ALA A 65 7.34 -13.80 -13.14
#